data_AF-A0AAN6QGU3-F1
#
_entry.id   AF-A0AAN6QGU3-F1
#
_cell.length_a   1.000
_cell.length_b   1.000
_cell.length_c   1.000
_cell.angle_alpha   90.00
_cell.angle_beta   90.00
_cell.angle_gamma   90.00
#
_symmetry.space_group_name_H-M   'P 1'
#
loop_
_entity.id
_entity.type
_entity.pdbx_description
1 polymer ?
#
loop_
_entity_poly.entity_id
_entity_poly.type
_entity_poly.pdbx_seq_one_letter_code
_entity_poly.pdbx_strand_id
1 'polypeptide(L)'
;MAAAASERQVRISRIAGRYLVFDIEDVVHMRRHHGICAVLTGTMPQNPTQNLFLGLPIELHAEEAKLLVDKKAGYIADELSEHLSRLTGPDEAARKAYIQSLKRQRRAAHAAFEEEKAKVRAQHQGKRKAGKKAKQTPAVAAESAEDDASTIGVAAAAAAAEGEQGESLFSTAPPKQPAAARESPLPGITPTTSSDLLLPCPARTVGDSSSSMAKDLSPSSYPFYRYLNSRGYYTTPGLRFGGDYSVYPGDPFRYHAHYLANSYGWDEEIPMLDLVTSGRLGTAVKKSFLFGAEKPANEGAVAGAGGSEVRVFCVEWAGM
;
A
#
# COMPACT_ATOMS: atom_id res chain seq x y z
N MET A 1 5.45 6.97 -35.60
CA MET A 1 5.44 7.84 -34.41
C MET A 1 4.74 7.07 -33.30
N ALA A 2 5.34 6.93 -32.12
CA ALA A 2 4.59 6.44 -30.96
C ALA A 2 3.64 7.55 -30.49
N ALA A 3 2.39 7.22 -30.14
CA ALA A 3 1.51 8.19 -29.50
C ALA A 3 2.09 8.56 -28.14
N ALA A 4 2.13 9.85 -27.82
CA ALA A 4 2.46 10.29 -26.46
C ALA A 4 1.34 9.78 -25.53
N ALA A 5 1.67 8.78 -24.71
CA ALA A 5 0.75 8.30 -23.69
C ALA A 5 0.46 9.45 -22.74
N SER A 6 -0.82 9.75 -22.50
CA SER A 6 -1.21 10.67 -21.44
C SER A 6 -0.64 10.15 -20.12
N GLU A 7 0.27 10.91 -19.50
CA GLU A 7 0.89 10.50 -18.24
C GLU A 7 -0.19 10.25 -17.19
N ARG A 8 -0.09 9.11 -16.49
CA ARG A 8 -1.14 8.66 -15.59
C ARG A 8 -1.04 9.43 -14.28
N GLN A 9 -1.89 10.44 -14.13
CA GLN A 9 -1.91 11.24 -12.91
C GLN A 9 -2.37 10.42 -11.70
N VAL A 10 -1.44 10.20 -10.77
CA VAL A 10 -1.65 9.50 -9.50
C VAL A 10 -2.58 10.31 -8.60
N ARG A 11 -3.62 9.68 -8.06
CA ARG A 11 -4.52 10.29 -7.09
C ARG A 11 -3.98 10.08 -5.69
N ILE A 12 -3.63 11.17 -5.00
CA ILE A 12 -3.17 11.16 -3.61
C ILE A 12 -4.33 11.60 -2.70
N SER A 13 -4.95 10.67 -1.99
CA SER A 13 -6.05 10.96 -1.06
C SER A 13 -5.49 11.44 0.29
N ARG A 14 -5.67 12.72 0.60
CA ARG A 14 -5.34 13.32 1.90
C ARG A 14 -6.42 12.94 2.92
N ILE A 15 -6.05 12.18 3.94
CA ILE A 15 -6.96 11.70 5.00
C ILE A 15 -6.28 11.90 6.36
N ALA A 16 -6.88 12.69 7.25
CA ALA A 16 -6.36 12.97 8.60
C ALA A 16 -4.87 13.38 8.64
N GLY A 17 -4.44 14.22 7.68
CA GLY A 17 -3.05 14.70 7.54
C GLY A 17 -2.10 13.73 6.81
N ARG A 18 -2.53 12.51 6.50
CA ARG A 18 -1.74 11.46 5.83
C ARG A 18 -2.05 11.42 4.34
N TYR A 19 -1.07 11.03 3.52
CA TYR A 19 -1.18 10.96 2.07
C TYR A 19 -1.27 9.50 1.61
N LEU A 20 -2.47 9.06 1.22
CA LEU A 20 -2.75 7.65 0.94
C LEU A 20 -3.04 7.42 -0.55
N VAL A 21 -2.51 6.34 -1.13
CA VAL A 21 -2.82 5.88 -2.48
C VAL A 21 -3.36 4.45 -2.41
N PHE A 22 -4.51 4.22 -3.04
CA PHE A 22 -5.30 2.99 -2.92
C PHE A 22 -5.38 2.17 -4.22
N ASP A 23 -5.11 2.75 -5.39
CA ASP A 23 -5.11 2.02 -6.67
C ASP A 23 -3.73 1.39 -6.91
N ILE A 24 -3.72 0.08 -7.17
CA ILE A 24 -2.50 -0.68 -7.47
C ILE A 24 -1.79 -0.17 -8.74
N GLU A 25 -2.54 0.29 -9.74
CA GLU A 25 -1.95 0.80 -10.99
C GLU A 25 -1.26 2.15 -10.78
N ASP A 26 -1.77 2.99 -9.87
CA ASP A 26 -1.09 4.22 -9.46
C ASP A 26 0.23 3.90 -8.73
N VAL A 27 0.22 2.93 -7.79
CA VAL A 27 1.44 2.49 -7.09
C VAL A 27 2.49 1.94 -8.07
N VAL A 28 2.05 1.11 -9.04
CA VAL A 28 2.92 0.52 -10.06
C VAL A 28 3.47 1.59 -11.01
N HIS A 29 2.67 2.57 -11.42
CA HIS A 29 3.13 3.69 -12.24
C HIS A 29 4.15 4.55 -11.48
N MET A 30 3.81 4.96 -10.26
CA MET A 30 4.64 5.78 -9.39
C MET A 30 6.04 5.18 -9.15
N ARG A 31 6.11 3.89 -8.80
CA ARG A 31 7.40 3.21 -8.53
C ARG A 31 8.25 3.03 -9.79
N ARG A 32 7.63 2.82 -10.95
CA ARG A 32 8.33 2.61 -12.24
C ARG A 32 8.80 3.91 -12.89
N HIS A 33 8.02 4.98 -12.82
CA HIS A 33 8.27 6.23 -13.55
C HIS A 33 8.83 7.36 -12.69
N HIS A 34 8.69 7.29 -11.35
CA HIS A 34 9.15 8.36 -10.46
C HIS A 34 10.10 7.91 -9.34
N GLY A 35 10.37 6.61 -9.20
CA GLY A 35 11.34 6.07 -8.24
C GLY A 35 10.91 6.10 -6.78
N ILE A 36 9.63 6.37 -6.52
CA ILE A 36 9.06 6.48 -5.17
C ILE A 36 8.64 5.10 -4.68
N CYS A 37 9.06 4.72 -3.47
CA CYS A 37 8.74 3.41 -2.89
C CYS A 37 7.49 3.44 -2.00
N ALA A 38 7.29 4.52 -1.23
CA ALA A 38 6.26 4.64 -0.20
C ALA A 38 6.33 3.52 0.88
N VAL A 39 5.36 3.52 1.79
CA VAL A 39 5.17 2.49 2.83
C VAL A 39 3.84 1.78 2.60
N LEU A 40 3.80 0.45 2.64
CA LEU A 40 2.53 -0.31 2.66
C LEU A 40 1.95 -0.28 4.08
N THR A 41 0.73 0.22 4.25
CA THR A 41 0.14 0.47 5.58
C THR A 41 -1.21 -0.22 5.80
N GLY A 42 -1.87 -0.72 4.74
CA GLY A 42 -3.12 -1.48 4.87
C GLY A 42 -2.91 -2.89 5.43
N THR A 43 -3.91 -3.43 6.16
CA THR A 43 -3.91 -4.84 6.59
C THR A 43 -4.51 -5.74 5.51
N MET A 44 -4.07 -7.01 5.43
CA MET A 44 -4.61 -7.96 4.45
C MET A 44 -6.02 -8.43 4.89
N PRO A 45 -7.10 -8.25 4.08
CA PRO A 45 -8.47 -8.56 4.51
C PRO A 45 -8.73 -10.02 4.87
N GLN A 46 -7.93 -10.96 4.35
CA GLN A 46 -8.02 -12.39 4.66
C GLN A 46 -7.42 -12.75 6.03
N ASN A 47 -6.48 -11.95 6.54
CA ASN A 47 -5.74 -12.20 7.78
C ASN A 47 -5.57 -10.89 8.57
N PRO A 48 -6.67 -10.30 9.09
CA PRO A 48 -6.65 -8.94 9.67
C PRO A 48 -5.81 -8.79 10.95
N THR A 49 -5.41 -9.90 11.59
CA THR A 49 -4.49 -9.93 12.74
C THR A 49 -3.01 -10.04 12.35
N GLN A 50 -2.68 -10.20 11.06
CA GLN A 50 -1.31 -10.42 10.59
C GLN A 50 -0.64 -9.11 10.16
N ASN A 51 0.02 -8.43 11.11
CA ASN A 51 0.78 -7.21 10.86
C ASN A 51 2.16 -7.43 10.17
N LEU A 52 2.47 -8.66 9.74
CA LEU A 52 3.76 -9.00 9.09
C LEU A 52 3.79 -8.65 7.60
N PHE A 53 2.64 -8.71 6.91
CA PHE A 53 2.51 -8.38 5.50
C PHE A 53 1.43 -7.32 5.32
N LEU A 54 1.87 -6.08 5.12
CA LEU A 54 0.99 -4.95 4.85
C LEU A 54 0.77 -4.80 3.34
N GLY A 55 -0.42 -4.34 2.97
CA GLY A 55 -0.91 -4.15 1.61
C GLY A 55 -1.38 -2.71 1.36
N LEU A 56 -2.29 -2.54 0.40
CA LEU A 56 -2.89 -1.25 0.07
C LEU A 56 -3.87 -0.79 1.17
N PRO A 57 -3.95 0.52 1.48
CA PRO A 57 -3.25 1.63 0.83
C PRO A 57 -1.75 1.67 1.13
N ILE A 58 -0.99 2.24 0.20
CA ILE A 58 0.31 2.81 0.54
C ILE A 58 0.14 4.20 1.16
N GLU A 59 1.11 4.58 1.96
CA GLU A 59 1.29 5.88 2.56
C GLU A 59 2.53 6.56 1.98
N LEU A 60 2.35 7.77 1.46
CA LEU A 60 3.41 8.65 0.98
C LEU A 60 3.86 9.57 2.11
N HIS A 61 5.17 9.85 2.18
CA HIS A 61 5.67 10.97 2.96
C HIS A 61 5.29 12.31 2.29
N ALA A 62 5.40 13.41 3.02
CA ALA A 62 5.08 14.74 2.50
C ALA A 62 5.95 15.13 1.29
N GLU A 63 7.22 14.71 1.31
CA GLU A 63 8.21 14.90 0.26
C GLU A 63 7.87 14.10 -1.00
N GLU A 64 7.43 12.85 -0.82
CA GLU A 64 7.00 11.95 -1.90
C GLU A 64 5.74 12.49 -2.59
N ALA A 65 4.75 12.93 -1.80
CA ALA A 65 3.52 13.52 -2.29
C ALA A 65 3.78 14.86 -3.02
N LYS A 66 4.63 15.74 -2.46
CA LYS A 66 5.01 17.00 -3.11
C LYS A 66 5.76 16.77 -4.41
N LEU A 67 6.69 15.80 -4.46
CA LEU A 67 7.45 15.47 -5.68
C LEU A 67 6.53 15.10 -6.85
N LEU A 68 5.43 14.39 -6.59
CA LEU A 68 4.45 14.03 -7.62
C LEU A 68 3.68 15.25 -8.16
N VAL A 69 3.35 16.21 -7.30
CA VAL A 69 2.67 17.45 -7.73
C VAL A 69 3.63 18.38 -8.47
N ASP A 70 4.87 18.54 -8.00
CA ASP A 70 5.92 19.31 -8.68
C ASP A 70 6.21 18.74 -10.09
N LYS A 71 6.20 17.40 -10.23
CA LYS A 71 6.30 16.71 -11.54
C LYS A 71 5.01 16.73 -12.37
N LYS A 72 3.89 17.25 -11.83
CA LYS A 72 2.53 17.21 -12.42
C LYS A 72 1.98 15.80 -12.68
N ALA A 73 2.64 14.78 -12.12
CA ALA A 73 2.32 13.36 -12.27
C ALA A 73 1.36 12.84 -11.19
N GLY A 74 0.97 13.67 -10.24
CA GLY A 74 -0.11 13.38 -9.30
C GLY A 74 -0.76 14.63 -8.76
N TYR A 75 -1.91 14.47 -8.09
CA TYR A 75 -2.63 15.55 -7.44
C TYR A 75 -3.15 15.12 -6.06
N ILE A 76 -3.19 16.08 -5.13
CA ILE A 76 -3.72 15.87 -3.78
C ILE A 76 -5.23 16.16 -3.79
N ALA A 77 -6.02 15.17 -3.36
CA ALA A 77 -7.46 15.27 -3.17
C ALA A 77 -7.80 15.20 -1.68
N ASP A 78 -8.56 16.16 -1.16
CA ASP A 78 -9.14 16.06 0.18
C ASP A 78 -10.33 15.11 0.16
N GLU A 79 -10.10 13.84 0.51
CA GLU A 79 -11.09 12.78 0.33
C GLU A 79 -12.39 13.09 1.09
N LEU A 80 -12.30 13.64 2.31
CA LEU A 80 -13.46 13.94 3.14
C LEU A 80 -14.29 15.07 2.53
N SER A 81 -13.63 16.17 2.16
CA SER A 81 -14.29 17.36 1.61
C SER A 81 -14.88 17.10 0.22
N GLU A 82 -14.17 16.36 -0.65
CA GLU A 82 -14.68 15.97 -1.97
C GLU A 82 -15.80 14.92 -1.89
N HIS A 83 -15.69 13.92 -1.01
CA HIS A 83 -16.72 12.90 -0.84
C HIS A 83 -18.03 13.50 -0.31
N LEU A 84 -17.96 14.31 0.76
CA LEU A 84 -19.14 14.93 1.35
C LEU A 84 -19.83 15.88 0.36
N SER A 85 -19.09 16.74 -0.33
CA SER A 85 -19.67 17.67 -1.32
C SER A 85 -20.28 16.97 -2.55
N ARG A 86 -19.74 15.82 -2.98
CA ARG A 86 -20.37 14.99 -4.02
C ARG A 86 -21.57 14.18 -3.51
N LEU A 87 -21.61 13.80 -2.24
CA LEU A 87 -22.78 13.13 -1.64
C LEU A 87 -23.96 14.07 -1.37
N THR A 88 -23.71 15.32 -1.01
CA THR A 88 -24.75 16.34 -0.78
C THR A 88 -25.12 17.13 -2.03
N GLY A 89 -24.33 17.01 -3.11
CA GLY A 89 -24.57 17.69 -4.38
C GLY A 89 -25.87 17.24 -5.08
N PRO A 90 -26.51 18.13 -5.86
CA PRO A 90 -27.80 17.88 -6.50
C PRO A 90 -27.73 16.95 -7.73
N ASP A 91 -26.55 16.42 -8.09
CA ASP A 91 -26.37 15.56 -9.27
C ASP A 91 -26.89 14.13 -9.02
N GLU A 92 -28.18 13.95 -9.26
CA GLU A 92 -28.80 12.63 -9.26
C GLU A 92 -28.20 11.67 -10.30
N ALA A 93 -27.65 12.16 -11.42
CA ALA A 93 -27.12 11.31 -12.48
C ALA A 93 -25.80 10.65 -12.06
N ALA A 94 -24.86 11.42 -11.52
CA ALA A 94 -23.64 10.88 -10.90
C ALA A 94 -23.97 9.92 -9.74
N ARG A 95 -24.93 10.30 -8.87
CA ARG A 95 -25.37 9.43 -7.76
C ARG A 95 -25.97 8.10 -8.26
N LYS A 96 -26.79 8.12 -9.32
CA LYS A 96 -27.34 6.92 -9.96
C LYS A 96 -26.24 6.07 -10.62
N ALA A 97 -25.27 6.69 -11.30
CA ALA A 97 -24.14 5.99 -11.91
C ALA A 97 -23.25 5.28 -10.87
N TYR A 98 -22.95 5.93 -9.74
CA TYR A 98 -22.22 5.31 -8.63
C TYR A 98 -22.99 4.15 -7.98
N ILE A 99 -24.30 4.31 -7.74
CA ILE A 99 -25.13 3.20 -7.22
C ILE A 99 -25.15 2.01 -8.21
N GLN A 100 -25.07 2.26 -9.51
CA GLN A 100 -24.91 1.20 -10.52
C GLN A 100 -23.50 0.59 -10.50
N SER A 101 -22.44 1.37 -10.28
CA SER A 101 -21.08 0.85 -10.19
C SER A 101 -20.91 -0.05 -8.95
N LEU A 102 -21.42 0.36 -7.78
CA LEU A 102 -21.45 -0.47 -6.57
C LEU A 102 -22.24 -1.77 -6.78
N LYS A 103 -23.39 -1.72 -7.49
CA LYS A 103 -24.15 -2.93 -7.86
C LYS A 103 -23.36 -3.85 -8.80
N ARG A 104 -22.58 -3.29 -9.73
CA ARG A 104 -21.68 -4.03 -10.64
C ARG A 104 -20.53 -4.69 -9.87
N GLN A 105 -19.82 -3.94 -9.02
CA GLN A 105 -18.78 -4.45 -8.13
C GLN A 105 -19.30 -5.59 -7.24
N ARG A 106 -20.50 -5.43 -6.65
CA ARG A 106 -21.14 -6.43 -5.78
C ARG A 106 -21.42 -7.76 -6.49
N ARG A 107 -21.88 -7.71 -7.75
CA ARG A 107 -22.07 -8.90 -8.59
C ARG A 107 -20.74 -9.57 -8.94
N ALA A 108 -19.72 -8.78 -9.28
CA ALA A 108 -18.39 -9.31 -9.61
C ALA A 108 -17.73 -10.03 -8.42
N ALA A 109 -17.77 -9.43 -7.22
CA ALA A 109 -17.25 -10.09 -6.01
C ALA A 109 -18.04 -11.36 -5.65
N HIS A 110 -19.37 -11.35 -5.76
CA HIS A 110 -20.16 -12.56 -5.53
C HIS A 110 -19.79 -13.69 -6.51
N ALA A 111 -19.56 -13.37 -7.79
CA ALA A 111 -19.09 -14.36 -8.76
C ALA A 111 -17.71 -14.92 -8.39
N ALA A 112 -16.75 -14.07 -8.02
CA ALA A 112 -15.42 -14.49 -7.58
C ALA A 112 -15.46 -15.38 -6.32
N PHE A 113 -16.28 -15.03 -5.32
CA PHE A 113 -16.45 -15.85 -4.11
C PHE A 113 -17.09 -17.22 -4.39
N GLU A 114 -18.06 -17.32 -5.30
CA GLU A 114 -18.60 -18.63 -5.70
C GLU A 114 -17.61 -19.46 -6.54
N GLU A 115 -16.79 -18.81 -7.38
CA GLU A 115 -15.71 -19.47 -8.12
C GLU A 115 -14.62 -20.01 -7.17
N GLU A 116 -14.22 -19.24 -6.15
CA GLU A 116 -13.28 -19.66 -5.11
C GLU A 116 -13.84 -20.83 -4.28
N LYS A 117 -15.10 -20.73 -3.82
CA LYS A 117 -15.79 -21.85 -3.13
C LYS A 117 -15.87 -23.09 -4.01
N ALA A 118 -16.12 -22.94 -5.32
CA ALA A 118 -16.13 -24.05 -6.27
C ALA A 118 -14.75 -24.70 -6.40
N LYS A 119 -13.67 -23.90 -6.52
CA LYS A 119 -12.27 -24.39 -6.54
C LYS A 119 -11.92 -25.16 -5.27
N VAL A 120 -12.21 -24.62 -4.08
CA VAL A 120 -11.95 -25.29 -2.80
C VAL A 120 -12.76 -26.58 -2.66
N ARG A 121 -14.05 -26.57 -3.00
CA ARG A 121 -14.91 -27.78 -3.02
C ARG A 121 -14.35 -28.84 -3.97
N ALA A 122 -13.90 -28.46 -5.17
CA ALA A 122 -13.30 -29.37 -6.14
C ALA A 122 -11.98 -30.00 -5.63
N GLN A 123 -11.09 -29.19 -5.06
CA GLN A 123 -9.85 -29.69 -4.43
C GLN A 123 -10.14 -30.67 -3.29
N HIS A 124 -11.12 -30.36 -2.43
CA HIS A 124 -11.52 -31.24 -1.33
C HIS A 124 -12.14 -32.55 -1.82
N GLN A 125 -12.94 -32.52 -2.89
CA GLN A 125 -13.45 -33.74 -3.54
C GLN A 125 -12.33 -34.57 -4.19
N GLY A 126 -11.35 -33.93 -4.83
CA GLY A 126 -10.16 -34.59 -5.37
C GLY A 126 -9.37 -35.33 -4.29
N LYS A 127 -9.01 -34.64 -3.20
CA LYS A 127 -8.32 -35.22 -2.04
C LYS A 127 -9.12 -36.38 -1.41
N ARG A 128 -10.44 -36.24 -1.25
CA ARG A 128 -11.30 -37.32 -0.72
C ARG A 128 -11.39 -38.54 -1.66
N LYS A 129 -11.37 -38.35 -2.98
CA LYS A 129 -11.33 -39.46 -3.96
C LYS A 129 -9.97 -40.17 -3.96
N ALA A 130 -8.86 -39.43 -3.86
CA ALA A 130 -7.51 -40.00 -3.73
C ALA A 130 -7.37 -40.84 -2.45
N GLY A 131 -7.75 -40.28 -1.30
CA GLY A 131 -7.73 -41.00 -0.01
C GLY A 131 -8.61 -42.26 0.01
N LYS A 132 -9.75 -42.26 -0.70
CA LYS A 132 -10.57 -43.48 -0.83
C LYS A 132 -9.92 -44.57 -1.70
N LYS A 133 -9.11 -44.22 -2.71
CA LYS A 133 -8.31 -45.20 -3.47
C LYS A 133 -7.17 -45.79 -2.61
N ALA A 134 -6.50 -44.97 -1.81
CA ALA A 134 -5.44 -45.43 -0.90
C ALA A 134 -5.95 -46.40 0.19
N LYS A 135 -7.23 -46.30 0.58
CA LYS A 135 -7.85 -47.19 1.59
C LYS A 135 -8.48 -48.48 1.00
N GLN A 136 -8.06 -48.90 -0.20
CA GLN A 136 -8.52 -50.15 -0.85
C GLN A 136 -7.41 -51.18 -1.12
N THR A 137 -6.20 -50.98 -0.60
CA THR A 137 -5.18 -52.03 -0.48
C THR A 137 -5.19 -52.62 0.94
N PRO A 138 -5.34 -53.96 1.12
CA PRO A 138 -5.25 -54.60 2.43
C PRO A 138 -3.80 -54.63 2.94
N ALA A 139 -3.63 -54.72 4.26
CA ALA A 139 -2.33 -54.64 4.92
C ALA A 139 -1.66 -56.02 5.10
N VAL A 140 -0.32 -56.05 5.02
CA VAL A 140 0.53 -57.14 5.50
C VAL A 140 1.82 -56.54 6.10
N ALA A 141 2.09 -56.88 7.37
CA ALA A 141 3.34 -56.74 8.13
C ALA A 141 3.99 -55.35 8.36
N ALA A 142 4.55 -55.20 9.56
CA ALA A 142 5.54 -54.19 9.98
C ALA A 142 6.96 -54.84 9.90
N GLU A 143 8.11 -54.24 10.27
CA GLU A 143 8.47 -53.03 11.05
C GLU A 143 9.66 -52.32 10.32
N SER A 144 10.52 -51.42 10.83
CA SER A 144 10.76 -50.64 12.08
C SER A 144 11.73 -49.48 11.69
N ALA A 145 11.94 -48.36 12.40
CA ALA A 145 11.30 -47.68 13.53
C ALA A 145 11.73 -46.18 13.53
N GLU A 146 11.59 -45.47 14.67
CA GLU A 146 12.45 -44.42 15.29
C GLU A 146 13.49 -43.62 14.46
N ASP A 147 13.71 -42.31 14.66
CA ASP A 147 12.95 -41.30 15.43
C ASP A 147 13.40 -39.86 15.07
N ASP A 148 12.57 -38.86 15.41
CA ASP A 148 12.87 -37.64 16.22
C ASP A 148 11.92 -36.46 15.90
N ALA A 149 11.80 -35.54 16.86
CA ALA A 149 10.85 -34.42 16.92
C ALA A 149 11.41 -33.13 16.25
N SER A 150 10.72 -32.00 16.18
CA SER A 150 9.45 -31.61 16.81
C SER A 150 8.67 -30.63 15.92
N THR A 151 7.34 -30.60 16.07
CA THR A 151 6.48 -29.62 15.37
C THR A 151 5.69 -28.80 16.37
N ILE A 152 5.90 -27.49 16.37
CA ILE A 152 5.04 -26.49 17.03
C ILE A 152 4.32 -25.73 15.91
N GLY A 153 3.00 -25.49 15.93
CA GLY A 153 2.04 -25.78 16.99
C GLY A 153 1.02 -24.65 17.11
N VAL A 154 0.26 -24.40 16.03
CA VAL A 154 -0.75 -23.33 15.99
C VAL A 154 -2.14 -23.95 16.01
N ALA A 155 -2.78 -23.94 17.18
CA ALA A 155 -4.11 -24.50 17.36
C ALA A 155 -5.19 -23.60 16.74
N ALA A 156 -6.12 -24.19 15.99
CA ALA A 156 -7.29 -23.50 15.48
C ALA A 156 -8.37 -23.39 16.57
N ALA A 157 -8.51 -22.20 17.17
CA ALA A 157 -9.58 -21.92 18.12
C ALA A 157 -10.91 -21.69 17.38
N ALA A 158 -11.65 -22.77 17.12
CA ALA A 158 -13.04 -22.75 16.69
C ALA A 158 -13.88 -23.53 17.69
N ALA A 159 -14.90 -22.88 18.27
CA ALA A 159 -15.58 -23.36 19.48
C ALA A 159 -16.22 -24.75 19.32
N ALA A 160 -16.05 -25.59 20.34
CA ALA A 160 -16.87 -26.77 20.53
C ALA A 160 -18.28 -26.36 20.97
N ALA A 161 -19.28 -26.90 20.30
CA ALA A 161 -20.66 -26.99 20.78
C ALA A 161 -21.17 -28.37 20.37
N GLU A 162 -21.16 -29.31 21.31
CA GLU A 162 -21.66 -30.66 21.07
C GLU A 162 -23.19 -30.64 20.91
N GLY A 163 -23.69 -31.49 20.01
CA GLY A 163 -25.10 -31.63 19.71
C GLY A 163 -25.34 -33.05 19.23
N GLU A 164 -25.81 -33.90 20.13
CA GLU A 164 -25.95 -35.34 19.90
C GLU A 164 -27.01 -35.67 18.83
N GLN A 165 -26.90 -36.87 18.26
CA GLN A 165 -27.85 -37.37 17.27
C GLN A 165 -29.13 -37.88 17.96
N GLY A 166 -29.97 -36.95 18.42
CA GLY A 166 -31.32 -37.25 18.93
C GLY A 166 -32.32 -37.46 17.79
N GLU A 167 -32.87 -38.67 17.66
CA GLU A 167 -33.91 -38.98 16.67
C GLU A 167 -35.22 -38.27 17.02
N SER A 168 -35.61 -37.26 16.24
CA SER A 168 -36.84 -36.49 16.47
C SER A 168 -38.08 -37.24 15.99
N LEU A 169 -38.61 -38.11 16.85
CA LEU A 169 -39.77 -38.97 16.57
C LEU A 169 -41.13 -38.23 16.50
N PHE A 170 -41.20 -36.94 16.85
CA PHE A 170 -42.44 -36.14 16.81
C PHE A 170 -42.20 -34.70 16.35
N SER A 171 -42.35 -34.43 15.05
CA SER A 171 -42.70 -33.09 14.55
C SER A 171 -43.42 -33.17 13.21
N THR A 172 -44.62 -32.59 13.12
CA THR A 172 -45.48 -32.65 11.93
C THR A 172 -45.06 -31.58 10.92
N ALA A 173 -44.85 -31.97 9.65
CA ALA A 173 -44.35 -31.05 8.63
C ALA A 173 -45.39 -29.99 8.22
N PRO A 174 -45.09 -28.67 8.31
CA PRO A 174 -45.94 -27.62 7.74
C PRO A 174 -45.83 -27.60 6.20
N PRO A 175 -46.86 -27.13 5.48
CA PRO A 175 -46.91 -27.23 4.01
C PRO A 175 -45.90 -26.30 3.32
N LYS A 176 -45.26 -26.81 2.25
CA LYS A 176 -44.40 -26.01 1.37
C LYS A 176 -45.22 -24.96 0.61
N GLN A 177 -45.08 -23.69 0.98
CA GLN A 177 -45.40 -22.60 0.05
C GLN A 177 -44.38 -22.55 -1.09
N PRO A 178 -44.78 -22.15 -2.32
CA PRO A 178 -43.86 -22.04 -3.45
C PRO A 178 -42.82 -20.94 -3.20
N ALA A 179 -41.54 -21.30 -3.28
CA ALA A 179 -40.46 -20.34 -3.13
C ALA A 179 -40.38 -19.43 -4.36
N ALA A 180 -40.91 -18.20 -4.23
CA ALA A 180 -40.46 -17.10 -5.07
C ALA A 180 -38.92 -17.00 -4.98
N ALA A 181 -38.25 -16.75 -6.10
CA ALA A 181 -36.80 -16.81 -6.20
C ALA A 181 -36.12 -15.75 -5.32
N ARG A 182 -35.82 -16.11 -4.08
CA ARG A 182 -34.97 -15.32 -3.19
C ARG A 182 -33.56 -15.31 -3.77
N GLU A 183 -33.19 -14.21 -4.42
CA GLU A 183 -31.79 -13.92 -4.75
C GLU A 183 -30.94 -14.11 -3.49
N SER A 184 -29.83 -14.83 -3.60
CA SER A 184 -28.92 -15.03 -2.47
C SER A 184 -28.42 -13.67 -1.97
N PRO A 185 -28.46 -13.39 -0.65
CA PRO A 185 -28.07 -12.07 -0.13
C PRO A 185 -26.67 -11.65 -0.61
N LEU A 186 -26.64 -10.70 -1.54
CA LEU A 186 -25.40 -10.23 -2.13
C LEU A 186 -24.54 -9.54 -1.04
N PRO A 187 -23.23 -9.80 -0.98
CA PRO A 187 -22.36 -9.30 0.09
C PRO A 187 -22.36 -7.78 0.18
N GLY A 188 -22.15 -7.26 1.39
CA GLY A 188 -21.77 -5.85 1.55
C GLY A 188 -20.42 -5.60 0.90
N ILE A 189 -20.33 -4.53 0.11
CA ILE A 189 -19.04 -3.97 -0.34
C ILE A 189 -18.98 -2.53 0.14
N THR A 190 -17.93 -2.24 0.89
CA THR A 190 -17.43 -0.88 1.10
C THR A 190 -16.35 -0.66 0.05
N PRO A 191 -16.48 0.32 -0.87
CA PRO A 191 -15.42 0.59 -1.85
C PRO A 191 -14.19 1.16 -1.14
N THR A 192 -12.99 0.85 -1.64
CA THR A 192 -11.72 1.33 -1.07
C THR A 192 -11.47 2.82 -1.29
N THR A 193 -12.12 3.42 -2.29
CA THR A 193 -12.04 4.86 -2.61
C THR A 193 -13.36 5.36 -3.15
N SER A 194 -13.55 6.68 -3.11
CA SER A 194 -14.63 7.38 -3.80
C SER A 194 -14.38 7.52 -5.32
N SER A 195 -13.43 6.79 -5.91
CA SER A 195 -13.03 6.97 -7.32
C SER A 195 -14.22 6.88 -8.28
N ASP A 196 -15.11 5.89 -8.10
CA ASP A 196 -16.35 5.73 -8.88
C ASP A 196 -17.39 6.86 -8.68
N LEU A 197 -17.36 7.61 -7.55
CA LEU A 197 -18.14 8.84 -7.36
C LEU A 197 -17.50 10.05 -8.07
N LEU A 198 -16.20 9.97 -8.35
CA LEU A 198 -15.36 11.11 -8.70
C LEU A 198 -14.92 11.10 -10.18
N LEU A 199 -15.01 9.94 -10.84
CA LEU A 199 -14.82 9.68 -12.27
C LEU A 199 -15.70 10.55 -13.20
N PRO A 200 -15.23 10.81 -14.43
CA PRO A 200 -14.13 11.72 -14.66
C PRO A 200 -14.69 13.06 -15.14
N CYS A 201 -14.39 14.14 -14.42
CA CYS A 201 -14.59 15.48 -14.97
C CYS A 201 -13.57 15.69 -16.10
N PRO A 202 -14.00 15.88 -17.37
CA PRO A 202 -13.09 15.94 -18.50
C PRO A 202 -12.21 17.19 -18.38
N ALA A 203 -10.91 16.99 -18.19
CA ALA A 203 -9.95 18.06 -17.93
C ALA A 203 -10.42 19.05 -16.84
N ARG A 204 -10.80 18.54 -15.65
CA ARG A 204 -10.87 19.37 -14.44
C ARG A 204 -9.58 20.19 -14.36
N THR A 205 -9.67 21.51 -14.35
CA THR A 205 -8.49 22.39 -14.40
C THR A 205 -7.72 22.28 -13.07
N VAL A 206 -6.72 21.39 -13.04
CA VAL A 206 -5.88 21.04 -11.87
C VAL A 206 -4.97 22.21 -11.41
N GLY A 207 -5.18 23.42 -11.93
CA GLY A 207 -4.34 24.59 -11.71
C GLY A 207 -4.38 25.15 -10.29
N ASP A 208 -5.57 25.18 -9.65
CA ASP A 208 -5.80 26.12 -8.54
C ASP A 208 -5.99 25.45 -7.17
N SER A 209 -6.86 24.44 -7.06
CA SER A 209 -7.23 23.86 -5.76
C SER A 209 -6.26 22.79 -5.23
N SER A 210 -5.53 22.09 -6.13
CA SER A 210 -4.47 21.15 -5.72
C SER A 210 -3.12 21.85 -5.57
N SER A 211 -2.89 22.96 -6.29
CA SER A 211 -1.65 23.72 -6.20
C SER A 211 -1.56 24.58 -4.93
N SER A 212 -2.69 25.01 -4.35
CA SER A 212 -2.71 25.62 -3.02
C SER A 212 -2.28 24.61 -1.94
N MET A 213 -2.96 23.46 -1.85
CA MET A 213 -2.61 22.42 -0.87
C MET A 213 -1.18 21.85 -1.06
N ALA A 214 -0.60 21.93 -2.26
CA ALA A 214 0.79 21.53 -2.51
C ALA A 214 1.83 22.65 -2.23
N LYS A 215 1.42 23.93 -2.21
CA LYS A 215 2.26 25.04 -1.72
C LYS A 215 2.44 24.94 -0.20
N ASP A 216 1.36 24.66 0.52
CA ASP A 216 1.37 24.41 1.97
C ASP A 216 2.26 23.21 2.34
N LEU A 217 2.40 22.24 1.43
CA LEU A 217 3.22 21.05 1.62
C LEU A 217 4.71 21.34 1.32
N SER A 218 5.40 22.03 2.22
CA SER A 218 6.85 22.29 2.14
C SER A 218 7.62 21.80 3.37
N PRO A 219 7.76 20.47 3.57
CA PRO A 219 8.67 19.95 4.58
C PRO A 219 10.12 20.33 4.26
N SER A 220 10.91 20.66 5.29
CA SER A 220 12.31 21.10 5.18
C SER A 220 13.22 20.07 4.51
N SER A 221 12.87 18.79 4.60
CA SER A 221 13.56 17.66 3.98
C SER A 221 13.32 17.52 2.46
N TYR A 222 12.31 18.20 1.90
CA TYR A 222 11.96 18.06 0.48
C TYR A 222 13.11 18.32 -0.50
N PRO A 223 13.96 19.35 -0.33
CA PRO A 223 15.02 19.63 -1.30
C PRO A 223 16.06 18.52 -1.39
N PHE A 224 16.45 17.93 -0.26
CA PHE A 224 17.37 16.81 -0.21
C PHE A 224 16.73 15.54 -0.79
N TYR A 225 15.48 15.25 -0.44
CA TYR A 225 14.70 14.17 -1.05
C TYR A 225 14.59 14.31 -2.59
N ARG A 226 14.23 15.52 -3.07
CA ARG A 226 14.16 15.88 -4.48
C ARG A 226 15.51 15.72 -5.18
N TYR A 227 16.60 16.12 -4.53
CA TYR A 227 17.95 15.94 -5.06
C TYR A 227 18.28 14.45 -5.25
N LEU A 228 18.10 13.61 -4.22
CA LEU A 228 18.33 12.18 -4.30
C LEU A 228 17.51 11.53 -5.43
N ASN A 229 16.22 11.85 -5.52
CA ASN A 229 15.34 11.35 -6.57
C ASN A 229 15.76 11.84 -7.97
N SER A 230 16.19 13.10 -8.12
CA SER A 230 16.67 13.64 -9.40
C SER A 230 17.96 12.99 -9.91
N ARG A 231 18.75 12.39 -9.00
CA ARG A 231 19.93 11.58 -9.30
C ARG A 231 19.60 10.11 -9.61
N GLY A 232 18.33 9.71 -9.53
CA GLY A 232 17.86 8.34 -9.79
C GLY A 232 17.94 7.40 -8.58
N TYR A 233 18.26 7.90 -7.38
CA TYR A 233 18.22 7.08 -6.18
C TYR A 233 16.77 6.77 -5.75
N TYR A 234 16.57 5.55 -5.27
CA TYR A 234 15.36 5.13 -4.58
C TYR A 234 15.54 5.30 -3.07
N THR A 235 14.45 5.56 -2.36
CA THR A 235 14.46 5.87 -0.92
C THR A 235 13.37 5.09 -0.19
N THR A 236 13.66 4.62 1.03
CA THR A 236 12.68 4.08 1.98
C THR A 236 12.90 4.74 3.36
N PRO A 237 11.95 4.68 4.31
CA PRO A 237 12.17 5.16 5.67
C PRO A 237 13.48 4.61 6.26
N GLY A 238 14.28 5.49 6.85
CA GLY A 238 15.55 5.16 7.49
C GLY A 238 15.40 4.72 8.96
N LEU A 239 14.23 4.94 9.59
CA LEU A 239 13.98 4.80 11.03
C LEU A 239 14.53 3.50 11.65
N ARG A 240 14.42 2.36 10.96
CA ARG A 240 14.97 1.05 11.40
C ARG A 240 16.49 1.06 11.64
N PHE A 241 17.20 2.03 11.05
CA PHE A 241 18.64 2.19 11.09
C PHE A 241 19.09 3.49 11.77
N GLY A 242 18.16 4.30 12.30
CA GLY A 242 18.47 5.56 13.01
C GLY A 242 18.89 6.72 12.09
N GLY A 243 18.11 6.95 11.03
CA GLY A 243 18.20 8.13 10.16
C GLY A 243 16.91 8.33 9.37
N ASP A 244 16.81 9.40 8.57
CA ASP A 244 15.56 9.75 7.88
C ASP A 244 15.23 8.78 6.74
N TYR A 245 16.24 8.46 5.92
CA TYR A 245 16.11 7.62 4.74
C TYR A 245 17.17 6.51 4.69
N SER A 246 16.79 5.35 4.14
CA SER A 246 17.76 4.43 3.50
C SER A 246 17.73 4.67 2.00
N VAL A 247 18.91 4.88 1.41
CA VAL A 247 19.05 5.31 0.00
C VAL A 247 19.72 4.21 -0.82
N TYR A 248 19.11 3.88 -1.95
CA TYR A 248 19.44 2.74 -2.80
C TYR A 248 19.78 3.23 -4.22
N PRO A 249 20.82 2.69 -4.90
CA PRO A 249 21.19 3.07 -6.27
C PRO A 249 20.20 2.59 -7.34
N GLY A 250 19.10 1.94 -6.94
CA GLY A 250 18.04 1.43 -7.79
C GLY A 250 16.96 0.78 -6.93
N ASP A 251 15.98 0.10 -7.54
CA ASP A 251 14.84 -0.49 -6.84
C ASP A 251 15.25 -1.37 -5.63
N PRO A 252 14.69 -1.17 -4.41
CA PRO A 252 15.04 -1.94 -3.20
C PRO A 252 14.79 -3.45 -3.25
N PHE A 253 14.08 -3.99 -4.24
CA PHE A 253 14.00 -5.45 -4.48
C PHE A 253 15.21 -6.00 -5.25
N ARG A 254 16.10 -5.15 -5.74
CA ARG A 254 17.31 -5.52 -6.52
C ARG A 254 18.61 -5.06 -5.88
N TYR A 255 18.59 -3.97 -5.11
CA TYR A 255 19.76 -3.37 -4.50
C TYR A 255 19.61 -3.29 -2.98
N HIS A 256 20.74 -3.34 -2.27
CA HIS A 256 20.80 -2.91 -0.88
C HIS A 256 20.96 -1.38 -0.80
N ALA A 257 20.55 -0.79 0.32
CA ALA A 257 20.82 0.63 0.55
C ALA A 257 22.33 0.84 0.75
N HIS A 258 22.91 1.78 0.00
CA HIS A 258 24.32 2.16 0.13
C HIS A 258 24.51 3.23 1.22
N TYR A 259 23.50 4.09 1.41
CA TYR A 259 23.56 5.18 2.37
C TYR A 259 22.46 5.09 3.43
N LEU A 260 22.82 5.46 4.65
CA LEU A 260 21.88 5.96 5.65
C LEU A 260 21.91 7.49 5.54
N ALA A 261 20.77 8.14 5.33
CA ALA A 261 20.75 9.55 4.98
C ALA A 261 19.81 10.39 5.83
N ASN A 262 20.29 11.57 6.26
CA ASN A 262 19.53 12.58 6.99
C ASN A 262 19.48 13.91 6.22
N SER A 263 18.42 14.69 6.40
CA SER A 263 18.33 16.06 5.90
C SER A 263 18.59 17.06 7.02
N TYR A 264 19.34 18.13 6.73
CA TYR A 264 19.53 19.26 7.64
C TYR A 264 19.20 20.59 6.93
N GLY A 265 18.92 21.63 7.71
CA GLY A 265 18.95 23.02 7.25
C GLY A 265 20.36 23.47 6.87
N TRP A 266 20.45 24.56 6.10
CA TRP A 266 21.74 25.04 5.58
C TRP A 266 22.69 25.55 6.66
N ASP A 267 22.15 26.36 7.57
CA ASP A 267 22.86 26.93 8.73
C ASP A 267 22.47 26.21 10.03
N GLU A 268 22.06 24.94 9.94
CA GLU A 268 21.69 24.12 11.11
C GLU A 268 22.95 23.59 11.82
N GLU A 269 23.07 23.88 13.12
CA GLU A 269 24.17 23.38 13.94
C GLU A 269 24.04 21.87 14.21
N ILE A 270 24.69 21.05 13.39
CA ILE A 270 24.70 19.59 13.58
C ILE A 270 25.59 19.23 14.78
N PRO A 271 25.07 18.59 15.86
CA PRO A 271 25.88 18.18 16.99
C PRO A 271 26.95 17.15 16.60
N MET A 272 28.17 17.31 17.11
CA MET A 272 29.27 16.36 16.83
C MET A 272 28.96 14.92 17.28
N LEU A 273 28.12 14.76 18.32
CA LEU A 273 27.65 13.44 18.77
C LEU A 273 26.68 12.80 17.77
N ASP A 274 25.91 13.59 17.03
CA ASP A 274 24.94 13.10 16.05
C ASP A 274 25.67 12.64 14.79
N LEU A 275 26.69 13.38 14.33
CA LEU A 275 27.61 12.93 13.29
C LEU A 275 28.30 11.60 13.65
N VAL A 276 28.82 11.48 14.88
CA VAL A 276 29.49 10.27 15.36
C VAL A 276 28.52 9.09 15.51
N THR A 277 27.30 9.32 16.00
CA THR A 277 26.30 8.25 16.18
C THR A 277 25.70 7.81 14.85
N SER A 278 25.31 8.72 13.95
CA SER A 278 24.82 8.37 12.61
C SER A 278 25.91 7.68 11.76
N GLY A 279 27.17 8.12 11.84
CA GLY A 279 28.31 7.43 11.22
C GLY A 279 28.51 6.00 11.77
N ARG A 280 28.41 5.81 13.09
CA ARG A 280 28.46 4.49 13.75
C ARG A 280 27.29 3.60 13.33
N LEU A 281 26.07 4.14 13.28
CA LEU A 281 24.85 3.42 12.88
C LEU A 281 24.90 2.95 11.43
N GLY A 282 25.33 3.82 10.50
CA GLY A 282 25.57 3.45 9.12
C GLY A 282 26.61 2.33 8.98
N THR A 283 27.78 2.52 9.60
CA THR A 283 28.90 1.58 9.52
C THR A 283 28.53 0.19 10.06
N ALA A 284 27.76 0.13 11.15
CA ALA A 284 27.26 -1.13 11.74
C ALA A 284 26.38 -1.96 10.77
N VAL A 285 25.79 -1.33 9.75
CA VAL A 285 25.02 -2.02 8.69
C VAL A 285 25.65 -1.87 7.29
N LYS A 286 26.94 -1.57 7.23
CA LYS A 286 27.73 -1.38 5.98
C LYS A 286 27.14 -0.33 5.02
N LYS A 287 26.67 0.78 5.58
CA LYS A 287 26.22 1.97 4.84
C LYS A 287 27.11 3.17 5.20
N SER A 288 27.43 4.00 4.22
CA SER A 288 28.04 5.31 4.47
C SER A 288 26.98 6.27 5.01
N PHE A 289 27.35 7.19 5.90
CA PHE A 289 26.42 8.22 6.37
C PHE A 289 26.40 9.37 5.38
N LEU A 290 25.22 9.74 4.89
CA LEU A 290 25.03 10.78 3.88
C LEU A 290 24.16 11.89 4.47
N PHE A 291 24.50 13.15 4.26
CA PHE A 291 23.62 14.24 4.67
C PHE A 291 23.75 15.43 3.75
N GLY A 292 22.70 16.25 3.67
CA GLY A 292 22.68 17.40 2.78
C GLY A 292 21.65 18.45 3.14
N ALA A 293 21.85 19.63 2.55
CA ALA A 293 21.03 20.81 2.73
C ALA A 293 20.92 21.59 1.41
N GLU A 294 19.82 22.32 1.23
CA GLU A 294 19.63 23.24 0.13
C GLU A 294 20.17 24.62 0.48
N LYS A 295 20.97 25.21 -0.40
CA LYS A 295 21.47 26.57 -0.25
C LYS A 295 20.32 27.58 -0.31
N PRO A 296 20.18 28.50 0.66
CA PRO A 296 19.20 29.58 0.55
C PRO A 296 19.48 30.43 -0.69
N ALA A 297 18.41 30.83 -1.38
CA ALA A 297 18.53 31.75 -2.50
C ALA A 297 18.99 33.12 -1.98
N ASN A 298 20.11 33.64 -2.51
CA ASN A 298 20.56 35.00 -2.20
C ASN A 298 19.42 36.00 -2.48
N GLU A 299 19.19 36.96 -1.57
CA GLU A 299 18.03 37.88 -1.57
C GLU A 299 17.95 38.88 -2.76
N GLY A 300 18.79 38.71 -3.79
CA GLY A 300 18.73 39.45 -5.06
C GLY A 300 18.73 38.56 -6.31
N ALA A 301 18.64 37.23 -6.16
CA ALA A 301 18.62 36.31 -7.30
C ALA A 301 17.22 36.22 -7.94
N VAL A 302 17.09 36.64 -9.20
CA VAL A 302 15.82 36.57 -9.93
C VAL A 302 15.34 35.11 -10.05
N ALA A 303 14.13 34.86 -9.56
CA ALA A 303 13.52 33.53 -9.54
C ALA A 303 13.30 32.97 -10.96
N GLY A 304 14.24 32.15 -11.43
CA GLY A 304 14.17 31.48 -12.73
C GLY A 304 15.53 31.11 -13.37
N ALA A 305 16.63 31.74 -12.96
CA ALA A 305 17.95 31.56 -13.60
C ALA A 305 18.92 30.60 -12.86
N GLY A 306 18.77 30.45 -11.54
CA GLY A 306 19.59 29.54 -10.72
C GLY A 306 18.81 28.27 -10.36
N GLY A 307 19.33 27.11 -10.74
CA GLY A 307 18.87 25.84 -10.16
C GLY A 307 19.35 25.74 -8.70
N SER A 308 18.49 25.24 -7.82
CA SER A 308 18.77 25.21 -6.37
C SER A 308 20.00 24.36 -6.03
N GLU A 309 20.97 24.94 -5.33
CA GLU A 309 22.26 24.30 -5.04
C GLU A 309 22.15 23.44 -3.77
N VAL A 310 21.78 22.17 -3.92
CA VAL A 310 21.84 21.20 -2.83
C VAL A 310 23.27 20.70 -2.66
N ARG A 311 23.85 20.89 -1.47
CA ARG A 311 25.13 20.29 -1.08
C ARG A 311 24.90 19.02 -0.30
N VAL A 312 25.76 18.04 -0.52
CA VAL A 312 25.69 16.72 0.12
C VAL A 312 27.10 16.28 0.51
N PHE A 313 27.24 15.80 1.74
CA PHE A 313 28.44 15.24 2.32
C PHE A 313 28.24 13.75 2.59
N CYS A 314 29.33 12.98 2.48
CA CYS A 314 29.37 11.56 2.82
C CYS A 314 30.46 11.36 3.87
N VAL A 315 30.12 10.67 4.97
CA VAL A 315 31.00 10.41 6.11
C VAL A 315 31.13 8.90 6.30
N GLU A 316 32.37 8.45 6.39
CA GLU A 316 32.78 7.07 6.59
C GLU A 316 33.85 7.02 7.69
N TRP A 317 33.90 5.93 8.44
CA TRP A 317 34.93 5.74 9.47
C TRP A 317 36.27 5.39 8.83
N ALA A 318 37.20 6.35 8.81
CA ALA A 318 38.58 6.12 8.40
C ALA A 318 39.35 5.37 9.49
N GLY A 319 40.03 4.26 9.13
CA GLY A 319 40.84 3.46 10.04
C GLY A 319 40.16 2.17 10.53
N MET A 320 39.64 1.37 9.59
CA MET A 320 39.18 -0.01 9.81
C MET A 320 40.15 -1.00 9.15
#